data_AF-A0A662E617-F1
#
_entry.id   AF-A0A662E617-F1
#
_cell.length_a   1.000
_cell.length_b   1.000
_cell.length_c   1.000
_cell.angle_alpha   90.00
_cell.angle_beta   90.00
_cell.angle_gamma   90.00
#
_symmetry.space_group_name_H-M   'P 1'
#
loop_
_entity.id
_entity.type
_entity.pdbx_description
1 polymer ?
#
loop_
_entity_poly.entity_id
_entity_poly.type
_entity_poly.pdbx_seq_one_letter_code
_entity_poly.pdbx_strand_id
1 'polypeptide(L)'
;GLFKNSGQRTNVGLLNTSGQTLVVNVEIWDDTGTKITAVTWTLPPYSQRQSSLGSIGAGSMSGGTVIITRQSTGGSFRAYTSTVDQKSGDAVYNPGQ
;
A
#
# COMPACT_ATOMS: atom_id res chain seq x y z
N GLY A 1 -5.29 0.81 -10.71
CA GLY A 1 -4.73 2.14 -10.45
C GLY A 1 -5.04 2.55 -9.02
N LEU A 2 -4.36 3.59 -8.54
CA LEU A 2 -4.53 4.13 -7.19
C LEU A 2 -5.48 5.32 -7.20
N PHE A 3 -6.45 5.34 -6.28
CA PHE A 3 -7.50 6.36 -6.24
C PHE A 3 -7.52 7.07 -4.89
N LYS A 4 -7.65 8.39 -4.91
CA LYS A 4 -7.98 9.19 -3.72
C LYS A 4 -8.77 10.41 -4.16
N ASN A 5 -10.10 10.30 -4.08
CA ASN A 5 -11.04 11.35 -4.40
C ASN A 5 -12.31 11.19 -3.52
N SER A 6 -13.36 11.94 -3.83
CA SER A 6 -14.62 11.91 -3.06
C SER A 6 -15.42 10.62 -3.24
N GLY A 7 -15.25 9.90 -4.35
CA GLY A 7 -15.97 8.66 -4.63
C GLY A 7 -15.22 7.41 -4.19
N GLN A 8 -13.89 7.41 -4.29
CA GLN A 8 -13.07 6.22 -4.02
C GLN A 8 -11.76 6.59 -3.31
N ARG A 9 -11.31 5.68 -2.45
CA ARG A 9 -9.97 5.72 -1.85
C ARG A 9 -9.28 4.37 -1.95
N THR A 10 -7.97 4.37 -2.13
CA THR A 10 -7.15 3.18 -2.05
C THR A 10 -6.43 3.11 -0.70
N ASN A 11 -6.42 1.92 -0.12
CA ASN A 11 -5.52 1.55 0.96
C ASN A 11 -4.44 0.61 0.42
N VAL A 12 -3.23 0.73 0.96
CA VAL A 12 -2.11 -0.18 0.68
C VAL A 12 -1.95 -1.08 1.89
N GLY A 13 -1.84 -2.39 1.65
CA GLY A 13 -1.71 -3.38 2.71
C GLY A 13 -0.59 -4.37 2.46
N LEU A 14 0.07 -4.77 3.55
CA LEU A 14 1.04 -5.85 3.57
C LEU A 14 0.72 -6.83 4.69
N LEU A 15 0.88 -8.11 4.39
CA LEU A 15 0.89 -9.21 5.36
C LEU A 15 2.29 -9.81 5.38
N ASN A 16 2.97 -9.75 6.53
CA ASN A 16 4.18 -10.55 6.76
C ASN A 16 3.77 -12.01 6.95
N THR A 17 4.25 -12.89 6.07
CA THR A 17 3.91 -14.33 6.11
C THR A 17 5.03 -15.17 6.70
N SER A 18 5.99 -14.54 7.37
CA SER A 18 7.18 -15.19 7.91
C SER A 18 7.34 -14.98 9.42
N GLY A 19 8.18 -15.82 10.03
CA GLY A 19 8.58 -15.70 11.43
C GLY A 19 9.64 -14.62 11.71
N GLN A 20 9.99 -13.80 10.72
CA GLN A 20 11.02 -12.76 10.82
C GLN A 20 10.38 -11.37 10.80
N THR A 21 10.97 -10.38 11.48
CA THR A 21 10.56 -8.98 11.33
C THR A 21 10.85 -8.52 9.91
N LEU A 22 9.83 -7.98 9.23
CA LEU A 22 9.91 -7.48 7.88
C LEU A 22 10.05 -5.96 7.89
N VAL A 23 11.03 -5.44 7.14
CA VAL A 23 11.17 -4.00 6.88
C VAL A 23 11.04 -3.78 5.39
N VAL A 24 10.13 -2.91 4.96
CA VAL A 24 9.89 -2.55 3.56
C VAL A 24 9.90 -1.04 3.37
N ASN A 25 10.34 -0.59 2.21
CA ASN A 25 10.05 0.73 1.67
C ASN A 25 8.80 0.63 0.78
N VAL A 26 7.81 1.49 1.03
CA VAL A 26 6.56 1.58 0.28
C VAL A 26 6.55 2.91 -0.46
N GLU A 27 6.60 2.86 -1.78
CA GLU A 27 6.63 4.03 -2.64
C GLU A 27 5.33 4.16 -3.42
N ILE A 28 4.84 5.39 -3.53
CA ILE A 28 3.66 5.74 -4.33
C ILE A 28 4.13 6.53 -5.55
N TRP A 29 3.74 6.06 -6.71
CA TRP A 29 4.07 6.66 -8.00
C TRP A 29 2.77 7.02 -8.73
N ASP A 30 2.73 8.17 -9.39
CA ASP A 30 1.60 8.54 -10.23
C ASP A 30 1.62 7.79 -11.59
N ASP A 31 0.62 8.04 -12.43
CA ASP A 31 0.47 7.41 -13.74
C ASP A 31 1.47 7.95 -14.79
N THR A 32 2.17 9.05 -14.49
CA THR A 32 3.27 9.59 -15.31
C THR A 32 4.62 8.96 -14.99
N GLY A 33 4.69 8.14 -13.93
CA GLY A 33 5.94 7.56 -13.45
C GLY A 33 6.74 8.49 -12.53
N THR A 34 6.10 9.50 -11.93
CA THR A 34 6.73 10.38 -10.94
C THR A 34 6.48 9.84 -9.53
N LYS A 35 7.53 9.74 -8.71
CA LYS A 35 7.40 9.35 -7.30
C LYS A 35 6.75 10.48 -6.50
N ILE A 36 5.60 10.18 -5.90
CA ILE A 36 4.84 11.11 -5.06
C ILE A 36 5.37 11.12 -3.62
N THR A 37 5.55 9.94 -3.04
CA THR A 37 5.99 9.79 -1.64
C THR A 37 6.58 8.39 -1.40
N ALA A 38 7.33 8.25 -0.31
CA ALA A 38 7.84 6.98 0.17
C ALA A 38 7.79 6.92 1.70
N VAL A 39 7.52 5.73 2.25
CA VAL A 39 7.48 5.49 3.68
C VAL A 39 8.06 4.12 4.01
N THR A 40 8.83 4.04 5.10
CA THR A 40 9.32 2.76 5.63
C THR A 40 8.30 2.15 6.58
N TRP A 41 7.93 0.89 6.36
CA TRP A 41 7.11 0.11 7.28
C TRP A 41 7.91 -1.04 7.89
N THR A 42 7.77 -1.18 9.20
CA THR A 42 8.23 -2.35 9.96
C THR A 42 7.02 -3.17 10.37
N LEU A 43 7.05 -4.46 10.07
CA LEU A 43 6.00 -5.42 10.39
C LEU A 43 6.60 -6.55 11.25
N PRO A 44 6.10 -6.76 12.49
CA PRO A 44 6.42 -7.95 13.27
C PRO A 44 6.13 -9.27 12.53
N PRO A 45 6.68 -10.41 12.98
CA PRO A 45 6.33 -11.73 12.48
C PRO A 45 4.81 -11.94 12.41
N TYR A 46 4.33 -12.52 11.30
CA TYR A 46 2.92 -12.86 11.07
C TYR A 46 1.90 -11.72 11.26
N SER A 47 2.34 -10.47 11.16
CA SER A 47 1.48 -9.29 11.32
C SER A 47 1.02 -8.72 9.99
N GLN A 48 -0.08 -7.97 10.03
CA GLN A 48 -0.56 -7.17 8.90
C GLN A 48 -0.52 -5.68 9.22
N ARG A 49 -0.26 -4.87 8.19
CA ARG A 49 -0.39 -3.41 8.24
C ARG A 49 -1.13 -2.92 7.01
N GLN A 50 -2.07 -2.00 7.21
CA GLN A 50 -2.76 -1.31 6.14
C GLN A 50 -2.78 0.19 6.41
N SER A 51 -2.66 1.01 5.37
CA SER A 51 -2.78 2.48 5.49
C SER A 51 -3.41 3.06 4.23
N SER A 52 -4.19 4.14 4.40
CA SER A 52 -4.72 4.89 3.26
C SER A 52 -3.58 5.61 2.51
N LEU A 53 -3.78 5.90 1.23
CA LEU A 53 -2.86 6.74 0.46
C LEU A 53 -2.57 8.09 1.15
N GLY A 54 -3.59 8.71 1.74
CA GLY A 54 -3.42 9.97 2.47
C GLY A 54 -2.51 9.83 3.70
N SER A 55 -2.62 8.73 4.43
CA SER A 55 -1.75 8.42 5.58
C SER A 55 -0.28 8.14 5.18
N ILE A 56 -0.05 7.82 3.90
CA ILE A 56 1.29 7.61 3.32
C ILE A 56 1.85 8.93 2.72
N GLY A 57 1.07 10.01 2.73
CA GLY A 57 1.46 11.33 2.24
C GLY A 57 1.02 11.64 0.82
N ALA A 58 0.22 10.78 0.18
CA ALA A 58 -0.28 11.05 -1.16
C ALA A 58 -1.49 12.01 -1.16
N GLY A 59 -1.45 12.97 -2.09
CA GLY A 59 -2.53 13.89 -2.42
C GLY A 59 -3.67 13.21 -3.21
N SER A 60 -4.51 14.00 -3.87
CA SER A 60 -5.54 13.49 -4.77
C SER A 60 -4.91 12.65 -5.88
N MET A 61 -5.50 11.48 -6.17
CA MET A 61 -4.97 10.54 -7.16
C MET A 61 -6.10 9.95 -8.01
N SER A 62 -5.85 9.80 -9.31
CA SER A 62 -6.75 9.16 -10.30
C SER A 62 -6.08 7.99 -11.04
N GLY A 63 -4.88 7.61 -10.63
CA GLY A 63 -4.02 6.64 -11.30
C GLY A 63 -2.73 6.44 -10.51
N GLY A 64 -1.90 5.50 -10.95
CA GLY A 64 -0.59 5.24 -10.37
C GLY A 64 -0.40 3.81 -9.84
N THR A 65 0.76 3.60 -9.23
CA THR A 65 1.30 2.30 -8.82
C THR A 65 1.97 2.40 -7.45
N VAL A 66 1.91 1.31 -6.68
CA VAL A 66 2.71 1.15 -5.46
C VAL A 66 3.88 0.25 -5.76
N ILE A 67 5.08 0.67 -5.38
CA ILE A 67 6.28 -0.17 -5.43
C ILE A 67 6.69 -0.51 -4.00
N ILE A 68 6.87 -1.79 -3.71
CA ILE A 68 7.25 -2.27 -2.38
C ILE A 68 8.59 -2.99 -2.49
N THR A 69 9.57 -2.47 -1.77
CA THR A 69 10.93 -3.01 -1.76
C THR A 69 11.27 -3.48 -0.36
N ARG A 70 11.57 -4.77 -0.21
CA ARG A 70 12.08 -5.33 1.05
C ARG A 70 13.47 -4.78 1.36
N GLN A 71 13.65 -4.27 2.57
CA GLN A 71 14.92 -3.78 3.10
C GLN A 71 15.53 -4.73 4.14
N SER A 72 14.72 -5.57 4.80
CA SER A 72 15.24 -6.61 5.69
C SER A 72 15.99 -7.69 4.92
N THR A 73 16.98 -8.33 5.55
CA THR A 73 17.79 -9.40 4.96
C THR A 73 16.97 -10.68 4.69
N GLY A 74 15.91 -10.90 5.47
CA GLY A 74 14.97 -12.03 5.36
C GLY A 74 13.51 -11.59 5.38
N GLY A 75 12.63 -12.59 5.36
CA GLY A 75 11.17 -12.43 5.45
C GLY A 75 10.44 -12.58 4.11
N SER A 76 9.16 -12.93 4.21
CA SER A 76 8.25 -13.10 3.08
C SER A 76 6.97 -12.32 3.35
N PHE A 77 6.35 -11.77 2.31
CA PHE A 77 5.15 -10.98 2.47
C PHE A 77 4.19 -11.14 1.29
N ARG A 78 2.92 -10.83 1.54
CA ARG A 78 1.91 -10.59 0.51
C ARG A 78 1.55 -9.11 0.54
N ALA A 79 1.53 -8.49 -0.63
CA ALA A 79 1.06 -7.13 -0.80
C ALA A 79 -0.31 -7.12 -1.45
N TYR A 80 -1.10 -6.10 -1.15
CA TYR A 80 -2.37 -5.85 -1.80
C TYR A 80 -2.70 -4.36 -1.76
N THR A 81 -3.63 -3.97 -2.62
CA THR A 81 -4.36 -2.73 -2.44
C THR A 81 -5.82 -3.06 -2.19
N SER A 82 -6.54 -2.13 -1.57
CA SER A 82 -7.99 -2.20 -1.48
C SER A 82 -8.62 -0.91 -1.94
N THR A 83 -9.53 -1.01 -2.90
CA THR A 83 -10.32 0.14 -3.39
C THR A 83 -11.61 0.18 -2.59
N VAL A 84 -11.82 1.28 -1.88
CA VAL A 84 -12.96 1.50 -1.01
C VAL A 84 -13.89 2.51 -1.68
N ASP A 85 -15.15 2.14 -1.84
CA ASP A 85 -16.23 3.07 -2.19
C ASP A 85 -16.50 3.99 -0.99
N GLN A 86 -16.36 5.30 -1.17
CA GLN A 86 -16.51 6.27 -0.07
C GLN A 86 -17.98 6.53 0.31
N LYS A 87 -18.94 6.04 -0.47
CA LYS A 87 -20.38 6.19 -0.19
C LYS A 87 -20.92 5.04 0.65
N SER A 88 -20.60 3.79 0.31
CA SER A 88 -21.03 2.61 1.08
C SER A 88 -20.00 2.16 2.12
N GLY A 89 -18.71 2.44 1.89
CA GLY A 89 -17.61 1.91 2.69
C GLY A 89 -17.12 0.53 2.24
N ASP A 90 -17.71 -0.03 1.18
CA ASP A 90 -17.37 -1.36 0.68
C ASP A 90 -15.98 -1.39 0.04
N ALA A 91 -15.26 -2.47 0.31
CA ALA A 91 -13.86 -2.61 -0.07
C ALA A 91 -13.68 -3.79 -1.02
N VAL A 92 -13.04 -3.53 -2.16
CA VAL A 92 -12.57 -4.57 -3.09
C VAL A 92 -11.11 -4.86 -2.80
N TYR A 93 -10.75 -6.13 -2.64
CA TYR A 93 -9.37 -6.58 -2.50
C TYR A 93 -8.72 -6.77 -3.87
N ASN A 94 -7.56 -6.13 -4.08
CA ASN A 94 -6.77 -6.27 -5.29
C ASN A 94 -5.40 -6.87 -4.91
N PRO A 95 -5.10 -8.13 -5.26
CA PRO A 95 -3.80 -8.72 -4.95
C PRO A 95 -2.68 -7.93 -5.66
N GLY A 96 -1.55 -7.74 -4.97
CA GLY A 96 -0.34 -7.20 -5.58
C GLY A 96 0.14 -8.14 -6.69
N GLN A 97 0.56 -7.56 -7.81
CA GLN A 97 1.21 -8.25 -8.92
C GLN A 97 2.71 -7.98 -8.86
#